data_AF-A0A9X8DNF3-F1
#
_entry.id   AF-A0A9X8DNF3-F1
#
_cell.length_a   1.000
_cell.length_b   1.000
_cell.length_c   1.000
_cell.angle_alpha   90.00
_cell.angle_beta   90.00
_cell.angle_gamma   90.00
#
_symmetry.space_group_name_H-M   'P 1'
#
loop_
_entity.id
_entity.type
_entity.pdbx_description
1 polymer ?
#
loop_
_entity_poly.entity_id
_entity_poly.type
_entity_poly.pdbx_seq_one_letter_code
_entity_poly.pdbx_strand_id
1 'polypeptide(L)'
;RMAGLLNVPLVGCVSYRFNLAVQRMMEEHKNLLDRIHCVMLRARSVKNRSALRLLTPLAPKLRNDTRWSSTYAMVAHFFEIKDHLAAITDLPAIFPAPVEIDAMHSLRAVLDVMQGFTLAFQREDLTLSEARVLMDALCDKFLRCPTTSARVLRS
;
A
#
# COMPACT_ATOMS: atom_id res chain seq x y z
N ARG A 1 41.50 5.15 9.51
CA ARG A 1 40.93 3.78 9.59
C ARG A 1 40.45 3.56 11.02
N MET A 2 39.36 2.80 11.19
CA MET A 2 38.67 2.46 12.46
C MET A 2 37.48 3.37 12.81
N ALA A 3 36.42 3.25 11.99
CA ALA A 3 35.07 3.30 12.56
C ALA A 3 34.94 2.03 13.42
N GLY A 4 35.27 2.16 14.70
CA GLY A 4 35.17 1.07 15.65
C GLY A 4 33.74 0.56 15.70
N LEU A 5 33.58 -0.76 15.59
CA LEU A 5 32.59 -1.55 16.33
C LEU A 5 31.26 -0.80 16.56
N LEU A 6 30.56 -0.42 15.49
CA LEU A 6 29.31 0.34 15.60
C LEU A 6 28.22 -0.59 16.13
N ASN A 7 28.19 -0.68 17.46
CA ASN A 7 27.07 -1.02 18.31
C ASN A 7 26.02 0.11 18.22
N VAL A 8 25.53 0.36 17.00
CA VAL A 8 24.52 1.37 16.67
C VAL A 8 23.28 0.61 16.18
N PRO A 9 22.07 0.93 16.67
CA PRO A 9 20.88 0.15 16.39
C PRO A 9 20.57 0.19 14.89
N LEU A 10 20.90 -0.90 14.20
CA LEU A 10 20.61 -1.09 12.76
C LEU A 10 19.13 -0.90 12.43
N VAL A 11 18.26 -1.08 13.43
CA VAL A 11 16.82 -0.82 13.38
C VAL A 11 16.51 0.63 12.94
N GLY A 12 17.27 1.63 13.42
CA GLY A 12 17.03 3.03 13.07
C GLY A 12 17.30 3.36 11.59
N CYS A 13 18.35 2.75 11.01
CA CYS A 13 18.67 2.94 9.59
C CYS A 13 17.68 2.20 8.69
N VAL A 14 17.22 1.01 9.10
CA VAL A 14 16.34 0.19 8.27
C VAL A 14 14.90 0.65 8.31
N SER A 15 14.35 1.02 9.47
CA SER A 15 13.02 1.64 9.54
C SER A 15 12.96 2.93 8.72
N TYR A 16 14.03 3.72 8.76
CA TYR A 16 14.17 4.90 7.92
C TYR A 16 14.21 4.55 6.42
N ARG A 17 15.01 3.56 6.01
CA ARG A 17 15.10 3.09 4.62
C ARG A 17 13.79 2.47 4.11
N PHE A 18 13.08 1.72 4.95
CA PHE A 18 11.76 1.20 4.65
C PHE A 18 10.77 2.34 4.45
N ASN A 19 10.76 3.33 5.35
CA ASN A 19 9.93 4.50 5.18
C ASN A 19 10.26 5.24 3.86
N LEU A 20 11.54 5.39 3.50
CA LEU A 20 11.92 5.96 2.20
C LEU A 20 11.41 5.13 1.01
N ALA A 21 11.48 3.80 1.07
CA ALA A 21 10.95 2.93 0.02
C ALA A 21 9.43 3.06 -0.12
N VAL A 22 8.72 3.11 1.01
CA VAL A 22 7.27 3.37 1.04
C VAL A 22 6.95 4.72 0.40
N GLN A 23 7.64 5.80 0.80
CA GLN A 23 7.41 7.14 0.24
C GLN A 23 7.64 7.19 -1.26
N ARG A 24 8.73 6.57 -1.75
CA ARG A 24 9.01 6.48 -3.20
C ARG A 24 7.90 5.76 -3.96
N MET A 25 7.48 4.59 -3.47
CA MET A 25 6.39 3.83 -4.09
C MET A 25 5.08 4.63 -4.10
N MET A 26 4.77 5.36 -3.02
CA MET A 26 3.57 6.21 -2.97
C MET A 26 3.61 7.34 -3.98
N GLU A 27 4.77 7.96 -4.17
CA GLU A 27 4.95 9.02 -5.16
C GLU A 27 4.88 8.46 -6.60
N GLU A 28 5.55 7.34 -6.87
CA GLU A 28 5.51 6.65 -8.17
C GLU A 28 4.08 6.29 -8.60
N HIS A 29 3.22 5.92 -7.64
CA HIS A 29 1.85 5.46 -7.90
C HIS A 29 0.78 6.49 -7.49
N LYS A 30 1.18 7.75 -7.29
CA LYS A 30 0.30 8.82 -6.79
C LYS A 30 -1.00 8.93 -7.57
N ASN A 31 -0.94 8.91 -8.90
CA ASN A 31 -2.10 9.03 -9.77
C ASN A 31 -3.14 7.91 -9.56
N LEU A 32 -2.67 6.65 -9.44
CA LEU A 32 -3.55 5.51 -9.18
C LEU A 32 -4.17 5.61 -7.78
N LEU A 33 -3.36 6.00 -6.78
CA LEU A 33 -3.82 6.19 -5.42
C LEU A 33 -4.85 7.32 -5.30
N ASP A 34 -4.65 8.41 -6.03
CA ASP A 34 -5.57 9.56 -6.08
C ASP A 34 -6.87 9.20 -6.80
N ARG A 35 -6.80 8.36 -7.83
CA ARG A 35 -7.98 7.82 -8.51
C ARG A 35 -8.82 6.94 -7.57
N ILE A 36 -8.20 6.00 -6.86
CA ILE A 36 -8.87 5.19 -5.83
C ILE A 36 -9.48 6.11 -4.77
N HIS A 37 -8.72 7.10 -4.30
CA HIS A 37 -9.19 8.06 -3.30
C HIS A 37 -10.44 8.81 -3.77
N CYS A 38 -10.46 9.30 -5.01
CA CYS A 38 -11.61 9.99 -5.59
C CYS A 38 -12.88 9.12 -5.59
N VAL A 39 -12.76 7.84 -5.97
CA VAL A 39 -13.89 6.90 -5.95
C VAL A 39 -14.38 6.69 -4.52
N MET A 40 -13.47 6.38 -3.59
CA MET A 40 -13.81 6.14 -2.19
C MET A 40 -14.44 7.38 -1.53
N LEU A 41 -13.95 8.58 -1.87
CA LEU A 41 -14.49 9.85 -1.39
C LEU A 41 -15.90 10.10 -1.93
N ARG A 42 -16.14 9.86 -3.23
CA ARG A 42 -17.48 10.00 -3.82
C ARG A 42 -18.46 8.98 -3.25
N ALA A 43 -18.01 7.76 -2.98
CA ALA A 43 -18.81 6.72 -2.34
C ALA A 43 -19.20 7.06 -0.89
N ARG A 44 -18.43 7.95 -0.22
CA ARG A 44 -18.69 8.38 1.15
C ARG A 44 -19.84 9.39 1.27
N SER A 45 -20.33 9.97 0.16
CA SER A 45 -21.48 10.88 0.20
C SER A 45 -22.69 10.19 0.82
N VAL A 46 -23.60 10.94 1.45
CA VAL A 46 -24.78 10.35 2.12
C VAL A 46 -25.61 9.51 1.14
N LYS A 47 -25.84 10.04 -0.06
CA LYS A 47 -26.58 9.37 -1.15
C LYS A 47 -25.89 8.07 -1.60
N ASN A 48 -24.59 8.12 -1.87
CA ASN A 48 -23.89 6.94 -2.36
C ASN A 48 -23.67 5.92 -1.25
N ARG A 49 -23.48 6.37 0.00
CA ARG A 49 -23.36 5.46 1.12
C ARG A 49 -24.67 4.76 1.42
N SER A 50 -25.82 5.43 1.32
CA SER A 50 -27.11 4.77 1.49
C SER A 50 -27.34 3.72 0.40
N ALA A 51 -27.03 4.03 -0.87
CA ALA A 51 -27.07 3.05 -1.95
C ALA A 51 -26.12 1.86 -1.71
N LEU A 52 -24.87 2.13 -1.30
CA LEU A 52 -23.88 1.10 -1.01
C LEU A 52 -24.32 0.18 0.15
N ARG A 53 -25.05 0.69 1.15
CA ARG A 53 -25.56 -0.11 2.28
C ARG A 53 -26.54 -1.20 1.84
N LEU A 54 -27.24 -0.99 0.73
CA LEU A 54 -28.15 -1.98 0.15
C LEU A 54 -27.39 -3.13 -0.53
N LEU A 55 -26.13 -2.90 -0.92
CA LEU A 55 -25.29 -3.85 -1.62
C LEU A 55 -24.30 -4.55 -0.67
N THR A 56 -23.78 -3.84 0.33
CA THR A 56 -22.81 -4.37 1.29
C THR A 56 -22.85 -3.61 2.63
N PRO A 57 -22.68 -4.30 3.77
CA PRO A 57 -22.57 -3.64 5.07
C PRO A 57 -21.31 -2.76 5.19
N LEU A 58 -20.31 -3.00 4.34
CA LEU A 58 -19.01 -2.30 4.36
C LEU A 58 -19.14 -0.83 3.95
N ALA A 59 -18.35 0.05 4.58
CA ALA A 59 -18.36 1.49 4.34
C ALA A 59 -17.02 1.97 3.77
N PRO A 60 -17.01 2.95 2.83
CA PRO A 60 -15.78 3.41 2.21
C PRO A 60 -14.78 3.93 3.24
N LYS A 61 -13.52 3.50 3.10
CA LYS A 61 -12.38 3.96 3.90
C LYS A 61 -11.57 4.98 3.11
N LEU A 62 -11.18 6.07 3.76
CA LEU A 62 -10.25 7.04 3.18
C LEU A 62 -8.87 6.88 3.77
N ARG A 63 -7.85 7.15 2.96
CA ARG A 63 -6.47 7.28 3.43
C ARG A 63 -6.28 8.60 4.21
N ASN A 64 -5.35 8.57 5.15
CA ASN A 64 -4.67 9.72 5.71
C ASN A 64 -3.32 9.84 5.00
N ASP A 65 -3.11 10.94 4.28
CA ASP A 65 -1.94 11.14 3.42
C ASP A 65 -0.59 11.01 4.17
N THR A 66 -0.56 11.26 5.48
CA THR A 66 0.65 11.14 6.30
C THR A 66 1.01 9.71 6.72
N ARG A 67 0.09 8.75 6.57
CA ARG A 67 0.25 7.39 7.12
C ARG A 67 0.02 6.33 6.06
N TRP A 68 1.10 5.66 5.66
CA TRP A 68 1.04 4.71 4.56
C TRP A 68 0.13 3.51 4.82
N SER A 69 0.01 3.07 6.08
CA SER A 69 -0.88 1.98 6.49
C SER A 69 -2.36 2.29 6.20
N SER A 70 -2.76 3.56 6.26
CA SER A 70 -4.11 3.97 5.91
C SER A 70 -4.36 3.94 4.40
N THR A 71 -3.34 4.22 3.59
CA THR A 71 -3.39 4.05 2.14
C THR A 71 -3.50 2.57 1.79
N TYR A 72 -2.70 1.71 2.42
CA TYR A 72 -2.83 0.26 2.26
C TYR A 72 -4.25 -0.20 2.59
N ALA A 73 -4.80 0.23 3.73
CA ALA A 73 -6.17 -0.12 4.14
C ALA A 73 -7.23 0.38 3.14
N MET A 74 -7.08 1.58 2.58
CA MET A 74 -7.96 2.11 1.55
C MET A 74 -7.91 1.27 0.27
N VAL A 75 -6.71 0.95 -0.22
CA VAL A 75 -6.52 0.14 -1.44
C VAL A 75 -7.06 -1.28 -1.23
N ALA A 76 -6.81 -1.89 -0.06
CA ALA A 76 -7.40 -3.19 0.32
C ALA A 76 -8.91 -3.16 0.19
N HIS A 77 -9.49 -2.14 0.82
CA HIS A 77 -10.91 -2.04 0.95
C HIS A 77 -11.56 -1.71 -0.39
N PHE A 78 -10.92 -0.90 -1.23
CA PHE A 78 -11.38 -0.67 -2.58
C PHE A 78 -11.55 -1.99 -3.34
N PHE A 79 -10.56 -2.89 -3.31
CA PHE A 79 -10.68 -4.19 -3.99
C PHE A 79 -11.73 -5.11 -3.38
N GLU A 80 -11.99 -5.00 -2.07
CA GLU A 80 -13.03 -5.76 -1.37
C GLU A 80 -14.45 -5.34 -1.80
N ILE A 81 -14.66 -4.06 -2.13
CA ILE A 81 -15.99 -3.51 -2.44
C ILE A 81 -16.14 -3.00 -3.88
N LYS A 82 -15.13 -3.12 -4.74
CA LYS A 82 -15.10 -2.48 -6.08
C LYS A 82 -16.29 -2.84 -6.96
N ASP A 83 -16.78 -4.08 -6.91
CA ASP A 83 -17.88 -4.52 -7.75
C ASP A 83 -19.20 -3.88 -7.29
N HIS A 84 -19.39 -3.75 -5.97
CA HIS A 84 -20.51 -3.00 -5.39
C HIS A 84 -20.40 -1.50 -5.69
N LEU A 85 -19.20 -0.92 -5.68
CA LEU A 85 -18.97 0.47 -6.06
C LEU A 85 -19.30 0.71 -7.54
N ALA A 86 -18.93 -0.21 -8.44
CA ALA A 86 -19.24 -0.11 -9.87
C ALA A 86 -20.76 -0.14 -10.14
N ALA A 87 -21.54 -0.78 -9.27
CA ALA A 87 -23.00 -0.84 -9.38
C ALA A 87 -23.73 0.44 -8.91
N ILE A 88 -23.05 1.39 -8.26
CA ILE A 88 -23.68 2.64 -7.79
C ILE A 88 -23.80 3.62 -8.95
N THR A 89 -25.01 4.07 -9.26
CA THR A 89 -25.34 4.93 -10.42
C THR A 89 -24.47 6.18 -10.58
N ASP A 90 -24.00 6.79 -9.47
CA ASP A 90 -23.23 8.03 -9.48
C ASP A 90 -21.70 7.84 -9.64
N LEU A 91 -21.21 6.59 -9.66
CA LEU A 91 -19.78 6.26 -9.70
C LEU A 91 -19.18 5.91 -11.09
N PRO A 92 -19.92 5.39 -12.10
CA PRO A 92 -19.34 4.99 -13.38
C PRO A 92 -18.47 6.05 -14.06
N ALA A 93 -18.88 7.33 -14.01
CA ALA A 93 -18.14 8.42 -14.64
C ALA A 93 -16.73 8.66 -14.07
N ILE A 94 -16.49 8.24 -12.82
CA ILE A 94 -15.20 8.39 -12.14
C ILE A 94 -14.55 7.04 -11.81
N PHE A 95 -15.19 5.93 -12.17
CA PHE A 95 -14.66 4.60 -11.91
C PHE A 95 -13.40 4.37 -12.78
N PRO A 96 -12.38 3.63 -12.30
CA PRO A 96 -11.19 3.39 -13.08
C PRO A 96 -11.49 2.46 -14.27
N ALA A 97 -10.83 2.69 -15.40
CA ALA A 97 -10.92 1.80 -16.56
C ALA A 97 -10.28 0.42 -16.25
N PRO A 98 -10.62 -0.65 -16.99
CA PRO A 98 -10.04 -1.98 -16.75
C PRO A 98 -8.51 -1.99 -16.68
N VAL A 99 -7.85 -1.27 -17.59
CA VAL A 99 -6.39 -1.12 -17.60
C VAL A 99 -5.84 -0.45 -16.33
N GLU A 100 -6.57 0.52 -15.76
CA GLU A 100 -6.20 1.15 -14.50
C GLU A 100 -6.42 0.20 -13.33
N ILE A 101 -7.49 -0.61 -13.35
CA ILE A 101 -7.76 -1.63 -12.32
C ILE A 101 -6.63 -2.67 -12.29
N ASP A 102 -6.13 -3.10 -13.45
CA ASP A 102 -4.99 -4.04 -13.53
C ASP A 102 -3.70 -3.43 -12.96
N ALA A 103 -3.45 -2.16 -13.27
CA ALA A 103 -2.33 -1.42 -12.67
C ALA A 103 -2.50 -1.25 -11.15
N MET A 104 -3.73 -0.98 -10.68
CA MET A 104 -4.06 -0.89 -9.25
C MET A 104 -3.90 -2.22 -8.52
N HIS A 105 -4.20 -3.36 -9.18
CA HIS A 105 -3.96 -4.70 -8.64
C HIS A 105 -2.48 -4.97 -8.42
N SER A 106 -1.66 -4.54 -9.37
CA SER A 106 -0.21 -4.66 -9.25
C SER A 106 0.36 -3.77 -8.14
N LEU A 107 -0.14 -2.53 -8.02
CA LEU A 107 0.12 -1.66 -6.88
C LEU A 107 -0.27 -2.33 -5.56
N ARG A 108 -1.45 -2.96 -5.51
CA ARG A 108 -1.92 -3.70 -4.34
C ARG A 108 -0.95 -4.81 -3.96
N ALA A 109 -0.45 -5.59 -4.91
CA ALA A 109 0.53 -6.64 -4.67
C ALA A 109 1.84 -6.09 -4.07
N VAL A 110 2.33 -4.94 -4.54
CA VAL A 110 3.50 -4.27 -3.95
C VAL A 110 3.25 -3.87 -2.51
N LEU A 111 2.08 -3.28 -2.23
CA LEU A 111 1.67 -2.88 -0.88
C LEU A 111 1.51 -4.09 0.06
N ASP A 112 0.99 -5.22 -0.43
CA ASP A 112 0.86 -6.46 0.35
C ASP A 112 2.23 -6.96 0.82
N VAL A 113 3.27 -6.86 -0.02
CA VAL A 113 4.63 -7.23 0.41
C VAL A 113 5.17 -6.29 1.47
N MET A 114 4.96 -4.98 1.33
CA MET A 114 5.37 -4.01 2.37
C MET A 114 4.63 -4.23 3.69
N GLN A 115 3.34 -4.57 3.63
CA GLN A 115 2.56 -4.96 4.79
C GLN A 115 3.08 -6.24 5.42
N GLY A 116 3.46 -7.23 4.61
CA GLY A 116 4.08 -8.47 5.07
C GLY A 116 5.35 -8.23 5.90
N PHE A 117 6.25 -7.37 5.41
CA PHE A 117 7.42 -6.96 6.19
C PHE A 117 7.04 -6.27 7.50
N THR A 118 6.06 -5.36 7.45
CA THR A 118 5.59 -4.63 8.65
C THR A 118 5.07 -5.59 9.71
N LEU A 119 4.22 -6.55 9.31
CA LEU A 119 3.70 -7.57 10.22
C LEU A 119 4.82 -8.48 10.74
N ALA A 120 5.76 -8.87 9.89
CA ALA A 120 6.90 -9.69 10.31
C ALA A 120 7.77 -8.98 11.37
N PHE A 121 8.03 -7.68 11.22
CA PHE A 121 8.76 -6.89 12.22
C PHE A 121 7.98 -6.64 13.51
N GLN A 122 6.65 -6.73 13.48
CA GLN A 122 5.79 -6.54 14.64
C GLN A 122 5.57 -7.82 15.46
N ARG A 123 6.10 -8.95 15.02
CA ARG A 123 6.03 -10.22 15.75
C ARG A 123 6.82 -10.13 17.06
N GLU A 124 6.19 -10.55 18.15
CA GLU A 124 6.80 -10.56 19.49
C GLU A 124 7.90 -11.63 19.63
N ASP A 125 7.83 -12.68 18.81
CA ASP A 125 8.75 -13.81 18.82
C ASP A 125 9.92 -13.66 17.83
N LEU A 126 10.09 -12.49 17.20
CA LEU A 126 11.10 -12.29 16.17
C LEU A 126 12.52 -12.23 16.78
N THR A 127 13.37 -13.19 16.40
CA THR A 127 14.76 -13.18 16.84
C THR A 127 15.58 -12.12 16.09
N LEU A 128 16.69 -11.66 16.69
CA LEU A 128 17.59 -10.70 16.04
C LEU A 128 18.20 -11.23 14.73
N SER A 129 18.39 -12.54 14.61
CA SER A 129 18.91 -13.16 13.38
C SER A 129 17.88 -13.11 12.26
N GLU A 130 16.63 -13.48 12.54
CA GLU A 130 15.53 -13.41 11.58
C GLU A 130 15.23 -11.96 11.19
N ALA A 131 15.24 -11.04 12.15
CA ALA A 131 15.11 -9.61 11.88
C ALA A 131 16.18 -9.16 10.88
N ARG A 132 17.43 -9.60 11.02
CA ARG A 132 18.52 -9.27 10.08
C ARG A 132 18.26 -9.81 8.68
N VAL A 133 17.83 -11.06 8.55
CA VAL A 133 17.46 -11.67 7.26
C VAL A 133 16.32 -10.91 6.60
N LEU A 134 15.27 -10.55 7.35
CA LEU A 134 14.16 -9.73 6.85
C LEU A 134 14.62 -8.35 6.40
N MET A 135 15.53 -7.72 7.15
CA MET A 135 16.11 -6.42 6.79
C MET A 135 16.91 -6.50 5.49
N ASP A 136 17.72 -7.54 5.28
CA ASP A 136 18.49 -7.73 4.06
C ASP A 136 17.57 -7.99 2.86
N ALA A 137 16.56 -8.84 3.02
CA ALA A 137 15.56 -9.11 1.98
C ALA A 137 14.77 -7.85 1.57
N LEU A 138 14.42 -6.99 2.53
CA LEU A 138 13.76 -5.72 2.28
C LEU A 138 14.67 -4.76 1.49
N CYS A 139 15.94 -4.68 1.88
CA CYS A 139 16.93 -3.86 1.18
C CYS A 139 17.11 -4.31 -0.28
N ASP A 140 17.19 -5.62 -0.51
CA ASP A 140 17.37 -6.16 -1.85
C ASP A 140 16.13 -5.91 -2.72
N LYS A 141 14.93 -6.06 -2.16
CA LYS A 141 13.68 -5.92 -2.91
C LYS A 141 13.36 -4.47 -3.29
N PHE A 142 13.63 -3.50 -2.41
CA PHE A 142 13.14 -2.13 -2.58
C PHE A 142 14.22 -1.05 -2.71
N LEU A 143 15.47 -1.31 -2.31
CA LEU A 143 16.50 -0.27 -2.18
C LEU A 143 17.73 -0.48 -3.07
N ARG A 144 18.14 -1.73 -3.32
CA ARG A 144 19.35 -2.01 -4.12
C ARG A 144 19.13 -2.07 -5.63
N CYS A 145 17.89 -2.23 -6.07
CA CYS A 145 17.58 -2.32 -7.50
C CYS A 145 16.72 -1.12 -7.91
N PRO A 146 17.29 -0.13 -8.64
CA PRO A 146 16.54 1.04 -9.12
C PRO A 146 15.48 0.71 -10.19
N THR A 147 15.27 -0.57 -10.52
CA THR A 147 14.34 -1.02 -11.56
C THR A 147 13.29 -2.02 -11.10
N THR A 148 13.23 -2.40 -9.80
CA THR A 148 12.25 -3.42 -9.35
C THR A 148 10.80 -2.95 -9.43
N SER A 149 10.53 -1.65 -9.34
CA SER A 149 9.16 -1.11 -9.50
C SER A 149 8.60 -1.45 -10.90
N ALA A 150 9.44 -1.54 -11.93
CA ALA A 150 9.03 -1.86 -13.29
C ALA A 150 9.03 -3.37 -13.63
N ARG A 151 9.62 -4.24 -12.80
CA ARG A 151 9.71 -5.69 -13.07
C ARG A 151 8.58 -6.50 -12.43
N VAL A 152 8.02 -6.05 -11.30
CA VAL A 152 6.86 -6.72 -10.68
C VAL A 152 5.58 -6.54 -11.53
N LEU A 153 5.57 -5.53 -12.41
CA LEU A 153 4.47 -5.21 -13.33
C LEU A 153 4.56 -5.93 -14.70
N ARG A 154 5.54 -6.81 -14.93
CA ARG A 154 5.77 -7.46 -16.24
C ARG A 154 5.80 -9.00 -16.18
N SER A 155 5.11 -9.60 -15.23
CA SER A 155 4.96 -11.06 -15.13
C SER A 155 3.53 -11.42 -14.83
#